data_AF-A0A7Y2CQS0-F1
#
_entry.id   AF-A0A7Y2CQS0-F1
#
_cell.length_a   1.000
_cell.length_b   1.000
_cell.length_c   1.000
_cell.angle_alpha   90.00
_cell.angle_beta   90.00
_cell.angle_gamma   90.00
#
_symmetry.space_group_name_H-M   'P 1'
#
loop_
_entity.id
_entity.type
_entity.pdbx_description
1 polymer ?
#
loop_
_entity_poly.entity_id
_entity_poly.type
_entity_poly.pdbx_seq_one_letter_code
_entity_poly.pdbx_strand_id
1 'polypeptide(L)'
;PMNSPEVRESVWDEVTKIADQHNTPGEFTAFIGWEWTSLPESRNLHRIVFMDKDSETATKFLPYSSLDSTRPRDLYNWMAKTSKAVGTDFVAISHNMNLSGGTMFPLIDEYGNPVNAEYGQLRGRWEPVVEMTQYKGDSEAHPELSPNDPFADFETYEHALGAGGEAPDPEAGDYIRTALMRGLQMENLTGVNPYQFGLSGATDSHTGFSAAEEDNFLGKYALDSIPANGSKETVPGAIGWDAAAAGLTAVWATENTRRSIMDAFQRREVYATTGPRITLRFFGGFDIRRRHARAADIAAVGYENGVPMGAMLAGSKDGDAPSFLIHAAKDPVGANLDRVQVVRGTLNADGSVSEQVFDVALADGRTDGSVLVGNTVNIETGKYTNDIGDPELVTVWSDPDFDPSLSAFYYVRVLQIPTPRHSLLDAIALQIDPSEVGHHPATIQERAYSSPIWYTPHESQRAAVTPLKIVTTKVLTVDEVLAQGFRKMTSTDLGTLIGKPIVLANVVSNEEYRGVFTKEGGRSLEKVDMDPEQTTQALYHGGHMHIEDLLLGATGYEIVDDTVVSSDGLRTVVSTLYTDGETIYAARDIDKGKVMFEVRSE
;
A
#
# COMPACT_ATOMS: atom_id res chain seq x y z
N PRO A 1 3.85 -31.33 12.95
CA PRO A 1 4.21 -30.18 12.08
C PRO A 1 3.82 -28.88 12.77
N MET A 2 4.58 -27.79 12.64
CA MET A 2 4.23 -26.53 13.33
C MET A 2 2.86 -25.95 12.91
N ASN A 3 2.35 -26.35 11.73
CA ASN A 3 1.03 -25.94 11.22
C ASN A 3 -0.09 -26.97 11.49
N SER A 4 0.08 -27.94 12.40
CA SER A 4 -1.02 -28.87 12.70
C SER A 4 -2.12 -28.17 13.51
N PRO A 5 -3.40 -28.58 13.37
CA PRO A 5 -4.50 -28.00 14.14
C PRO A 5 -4.22 -27.97 15.64
N GLU A 6 -3.65 -29.05 16.20
CA GLU A 6 -3.38 -29.17 17.64
C GLU A 6 -2.36 -28.12 18.12
N VAL A 7 -1.33 -27.83 17.31
CA VAL A 7 -0.34 -26.79 17.63
C VAL A 7 -0.97 -25.40 17.51
N ARG A 8 -1.72 -25.13 16.42
CA ARG A 8 -2.40 -23.85 16.22
C ARG A 8 -3.40 -23.55 17.33
N GLU A 9 -4.23 -24.53 17.69
CA GLU A 9 -5.23 -24.42 18.76
C GLU A 9 -4.55 -24.13 20.10
N SER A 10 -3.52 -24.91 20.46
CA SER A 10 -2.80 -24.71 21.72
C SER A 10 -2.18 -23.32 21.84
N VAL A 11 -1.53 -22.82 20.78
CA VAL A 11 -0.89 -21.50 20.79
C VAL A 11 -1.94 -20.39 20.80
N TRP A 12 -3.01 -20.53 20.01
CA TRP A 12 -4.09 -19.55 19.97
C TRP A 12 -4.83 -19.43 21.30
N ASP A 13 -5.11 -20.56 21.94
CA ASP A 13 -5.69 -20.62 23.29
C ASP A 13 -4.82 -19.90 24.32
N GLU A 14 -3.49 -20.03 24.23
CA GLU A 14 -2.57 -19.37 25.15
C GLU A 14 -2.53 -17.85 24.92
N VAL A 15 -2.33 -17.42 23.67
CA VAL A 15 -2.23 -16.00 23.30
C VAL A 15 -3.51 -15.25 23.64
N THR A 16 -4.68 -15.82 23.37
CA THR A 16 -5.98 -15.20 23.68
C THR A 16 -6.17 -15.01 25.19
N LYS A 17 -5.77 -15.99 26.01
CA LYS A 17 -5.84 -15.89 27.48
C LYS A 17 -4.88 -14.83 28.03
N ILE A 18 -3.67 -14.72 27.48
CA ILE A 18 -2.71 -13.69 27.86
C ILE A 18 -3.29 -12.30 27.56
N ALA A 19 -3.86 -12.09 26.37
CA ALA A 19 -4.48 -10.83 26.01
C ALA A 19 -5.62 -10.44 26.98
N ASP A 20 -6.46 -11.39 27.41
CA ASP A 20 -7.50 -11.14 28.40
C ASP A 20 -6.95 -10.86 29.81
N GLN A 21 -5.93 -11.59 30.25
CA GLN A 21 -5.28 -11.38 31.54
C GLN A 21 -4.69 -9.97 31.67
N HIS A 22 -4.23 -9.41 30.55
CA HIS A 22 -3.64 -8.08 30.47
C HIS A 22 -4.59 -7.02 29.92
N ASN A 23 -5.89 -7.30 29.77
CA ASN A 23 -6.85 -6.30 29.36
C ASN A 23 -7.50 -5.64 30.59
N THR A 24 -7.17 -4.37 30.84
CA THR A 24 -7.76 -3.53 31.88
C THR A 24 -8.49 -2.36 31.22
N PRO A 25 -9.76 -2.55 30.77
CA PRO A 25 -10.52 -1.50 30.11
C PRO A 25 -10.56 -0.20 30.91
N GLY A 26 -10.30 0.92 30.25
CA GLY A 26 -10.17 2.25 30.84
C GLY A 26 -8.73 2.67 31.11
N GLU A 27 -7.81 1.71 31.31
CA GLU A 27 -6.40 1.97 31.65
C GLU A 27 -5.46 1.45 30.55
N PHE A 28 -5.55 0.15 30.21
CA PHE A 28 -4.76 -0.50 29.18
C PHE A 28 -5.61 -1.53 28.46
N THR A 29 -5.81 -1.33 27.15
CA THR A 29 -6.59 -2.25 26.32
C THR A 29 -5.65 -3.17 25.55
N ALA A 30 -5.75 -4.48 25.78
CA ALA A 30 -5.00 -5.49 25.04
C ALA A 30 -5.94 -6.17 24.04
N PHE A 31 -5.69 -6.08 22.73
CA PHE A 31 -6.50 -6.75 21.72
C PHE A 31 -6.06 -8.21 21.50
N ILE A 32 -7.02 -9.04 21.09
CA ILE A 32 -6.73 -10.36 20.52
C ILE A 32 -6.62 -10.19 19.01
N GLY A 33 -5.49 -10.63 18.44
CA GLY A 33 -5.24 -10.53 17.01
C GLY A 33 -4.09 -11.42 16.55
N TRP A 34 -3.86 -11.44 15.24
CA TRP A 34 -2.79 -12.16 14.59
C TRP A 34 -2.36 -11.42 13.31
N GLU A 35 -1.19 -11.76 12.79
CA GLU A 35 -0.76 -11.33 11.48
C GLU A 35 -1.05 -12.40 10.43
N TRP A 36 -1.63 -11.98 9.30
CA TRP A 36 -1.69 -12.75 8.08
C TRP A 36 -0.53 -12.35 7.16
N THR A 37 0.56 -13.10 7.25
CA THR A 37 1.83 -12.81 6.55
C THR A 37 1.83 -13.44 5.15
N SER A 38 1.25 -12.76 4.16
CA SER A 38 1.25 -13.22 2.76
C SER A 38 2.39 -12.58 1.96
N LEU A 39 3.14 -13.42 1.23
CA LEU A 39 4.32 -13.05 0.45
C LEU A 39 4.36 -13.71 -0.95
N PRO A 40 3.28 -13.64 -1.76
CA PRO A 40 3.29 -14.22 -3.09
C PRO A 40 4.40 -13.56 -3.92
N GLU A 41 5.27 -14.38 -4.53
CA GLU A 41 6.39 -13.88 -5.35
C GLU A 41 7.31 -12.88 -4.61
N SER A 42 7.44 -13.03 -3.29
CA SER A 42 8.21 -12.14 -2.40
C SER A 42 7.66 -10.70 -2.28
N ARG A 43 6.38 -10.51 -2.57
CA ARG A 43 5.70 -9.21 -2.46
C ARG A 43 4.89 -9.11 -1.17
N ASN A 44 5.05 -8.01 -0.45
CA ASN A 44 4.39 -7.84 0.84
C ASN A 44 2.89 -7.59 0.68
N LEU A 45 2.10 -8.51 1.23
CA LEU A 45 0.64 -8.39 1.35
C LEU A 45 0.20 -8.68 2.79
N HIS A 46 0.95 -8.18 3.76
CA HIS A 46 0.72 -8.44 5.17
C HIS A 46 -0.51 -7.69 5.71
N ARG A 47 -1.19 -8.32 6.68
CA ARG A 47 -2.35 -7.75 7.38
C ARG A 47 -2.32 -8.11 8.86
N ILE A 48 -2.43 -7.13 9.74
CA ILE A 48 -2.76 -7.38 11.14
C ILE A 48 -4.28 -7.48 11.26
N VAL A 49 -4.79 -8.54 11.86
CA VAL A 49 -6.22 -8.75 12.11
C VAL A 49 -6.49 -8.80 13.60
N PHE A 50 -7.45 -8.02 14.09
CA PHE A 50 -7.85 -8.03 15.49
C PHE A 50 -9.37 -7.93 15.67
N MET A 51 -9.84 -8.22 16.89
CA MET A 51 -11.27 -8.22 17.25
C MET A 51 -11.53 -7.62 18.64
N ASP A 52 -12.77 -7.21 18.89
CA ASP A 52 -13.19 -6.65 20.19
C ASP A 52 -13.58 -7.68 21.25
N LYS A 53 -13.48 -8.98 20.94
CA LYS A 53 -13.95 -10.09 21.79
C LYS A 53 -12.91 -10.59 22.79
N ASP A 54 -13.37 -11.43 23.70
CA ASP A 54 -12.61 -12.16 24.69
C ASP A 54 -12.08 -13.50 24.17
N SER A 55 -11.25 -14.16 24.98
CA SER A 55 -10.69 -15.48 24.71
C SER A 55 -11.77 -16.56 24.57
N GLU A 56 -12.87 -16.50 25.32
CA GLU A 56 -13.97 -17.46 25.18
C GLU A 56 -14.56 -17.44 23.77
N THR A 57 -14.69 -16.26 23.17
CA THR A 57 -15.18 -16.13 21.79
C THR A 57 -14.09 -16.42 20.77
N ALA A 58 -12.87 -15.92 20.99
CA ALA A 58 -11.76 -16.06 20.04
C ALA A 58 -11.34 -17.52 19.84
N THR A 59 -11.45 -18.38 20.86
CA THR A 59 -11.10 -19.82 20.78
C THR A 59 -12.13 -20.67 20.02
N LYS A 60 -13.25 -20.08 19.55
CA LYS A 60 -14.25 -20.77 18.71
C LYS A 60 -13.83 -20.92 17.25
N PHE A 61 -12.69 -20.35 16.85
CA PHE A 61 -12.13 -20.48 15.51
C PHE A 61 -10.59 -20.46 15.58
N LEU A 62 -9.96 -20.93 14.50
CA LEU A 62 -8.53 -20.77 14.28
C LEU A 62 -8.27 -19.57 13.36
N PRO A 63 -7.26 -18.72 13.64
CA PRO A 63 -6.83 -17.67 12.74
C PRO A 63 -6.59 -18.17 11.31
N TYR A 64 -7.09 -17.47 10.30
CA TYR A 64 -6.82 -17.80 8.90
C TYR A 64 -5.35 -17.55 8.56
N SER A 65 -4.68 -18.54 7.98
CA SER A 65 -3.26 -18.48 7.66
C SER A 65 -3.02 -18.17 6.18
N SER A 66 -1.89 -17.53 5.85
CA SER A 66 -1.42 -17.42 4.47
C SER A 66 -1.08 -18.78 3.86
N LEU A 67 -0.90 -19.82 4.68
CA LEU A 67 -0.79 -21.22 4.26
C LEU A 67 -2.13 -21.81 3.80
N ASP A 68 -3.25 -21.26 4.24
CA ASP A 68 -4.59 -21.66 3.78
C ASP A 68 -4.88 -21.01 2.41
N SER A 69 -4.55 -19.71 2.26
CA SER A 69 -4.49 -19.02 0.97
C SER A 69 -3.64 -17.75 1.09
N THR A 70 -2.91 -17.41 0.03
CA THR A 70 -2.12 -16.17 -0.08
C THR A 70 -2.94 -14.97 -0.57
N ARG A 71 -4.25 -15.13 -0.79
CA ARG A 71 -5.13 -14.12 -1.40
C ARG A 71 -5.92 -13.31 -0.37
N PRO A 72 -5.90 -11.97 -0.42
CA PRO A 72 -6.68 -11.13 0.50
C PRO A 72 -8.18 -11.40 0.44
N ARG A 73 -8.74 -11.68 -0.74
CA ARG A 73 -10.18 -11.98 -0.90
C ARG A 73 -10.60 -13.21 -0.09
N ASP A 74 -9.76 -14.24 -0.04
CA ASP A 74 -10.05 -15.46 0.73
C ASP A 74 -10.05 -15.16 2.24
N LEU A 75 -9.14 -14.31 2.71
CA LEU A 75 -9.12 -13.81 4.09
C LEU A 75 -10.41 -13.03 4.41
N TYR A 76 -10.87 -12.13 3.53
CA TYR A 76 -12.11 -11.38 3.72
C TYR A 76 -13.35 -12.29 3.77
N ASN A 77 -13.41 -13.27 2.86
CA ASN A 77 -14.47 -14.26 2.85
C ASN A 77 -14.48 -15.12 4.12
N TRP A 78 -13.31 -15.50 4.62
CA TRP A 78 -13.17 -16.17 5.89
C TRP A 78 -13.67 -15.30 7.05
N MET A 79 -13.29 -14.02 7.11
CA MET A 79 -13.77 -13.08 8.15
C MET A 79 -15.30 -12.94 8.11
N ALA A 80 -15.89 -12.79 6.93
CA ALA A 80 -17.34 -12.72 6.79
C ALA A 80 -18.06 -13.98 7.28
N LYS A 81 -17.54 -15.15 6.94
CA LYS A 81 -18.08 -16.43 7.40
C LYS A 81 -17.94 -16.60 8.92
N THR A 82 -16.75 -16.34 9.45
CA THR A 82 -16.44 -16.51 10.87
C THR A 82 -17.22 -15.52 11.73
N SER A 83 -17.26 -14.24 11.33
CA SER A 83 -18.05 -13.20 11.98
C SER A 83 -19.50 -13.63 12.21
N LYS A 84 -20.15 -14.13 11.16
CA LYS A 84 -21.53 -14.64 11.22
C LYS A 84 -21.68 -15.88 12.11
N ALA A 85 -20.69 -16.77 12.12
CA ALA A 85 -20.74 -18.04 12.85
C ALA A 85 -20.58 -17.85 14.36
N VAL A 86 -19.71 -16.94 14.80
CA VAL A 86 -19.36 -16.79 16.23
C VAL A 86 -19.79 -15.46 16.85
N GLY A 87 -20.40 -14.55 16.07
CA GLY A 87 -20.91 -13.27 16.56
C GLY A 87 -19.81 -12.27 16.91
N THR A 88 -18.73 -12.25 16.11
CA THR A 88 -17.61 -11.30 16.25
C THR A 88 -17.52 -10.39 15.04
N ASP A 89 -16.85 -9.25 15.19
CA ASP A 89 -16.34 -8.47 14.06
C ASP A 89 -14.80 -8.56 14.02
N PHE A 90 -14.22 -8.11 12.92
CA PHE A 90 -12.78 -8.00 12.72
C PHE A 90 -12.43 -6.65 12.10
N VAL A 91 -11.20 -6.21 12.34
CA VAL A 91 -10.51 -5.17 11.56
C VAL A 91 -9.21 -5.77 11.09
N ALA A 92 -8.95 -5.66 9.79
CA ALA A 92 -7.66 -5.90 9.16
C ALA A 92 -6.98 -4.56 8.86
N ILE A 93 -5.66 -4.51 9.04
CA ILE A 93 -4.82 -3.37 8.66
C ILE A 93 -3.73 -3.88 7.74
N SER A 94 -3.77 -3.48 6.46
CA SER A 94 -2.70 -3.79 5.52
C SER A 94 -1.48 -2.90 5.75
N HIS A 95 -0.28 -3.45 5.60
CA HIS A 95 0.98 -2.73 5.77
C HIS A 95 2.06 -3.17 4.77
N ASN A 96 3.14 -2.38 4.68
CA ASN A 96 4.26 -2.55 3.73
C ASN A 96 3.85 -2.61 2.26
N MET A 97 2.90 -1.76 1.87
CA MET A 97 2.47 -1.58 0.49
C MET A 97 3.59 -1.10 -0.42
N ASN A 98 4.54 -0.30 0.07
CA ASN A 98 5.75 0.11 -0.65
C ASN A 98 6.59 -1.08 -1.16
N LEU A 99 6.41 -2.27 -0.59
CA LEU A 99 7.10 -3.51 -0.96
C LEU A 99 6.17 -4.53 -1.66
N SER A 100 5.02 -4.07 -2.17
CA SER A 100 4.01 -4.97 -2.76
C SER A 100 4.16 -5.17 -4.28
N GLY A 101 4.97 -4.36 -4.96
CA GLY A 101 5.11 -4.36 -6.42
C GLY A 101 3.77 -4.15 -7.12
N GLY A 102 3.04 -3.11 -6.72
CA GLY A 102 1.74 -2.70 -7.24
C GLY A 102 0.53 -3.50 -6.76
N THR A 103 0.72 -4.57 -5.99
CA THR A 103 -0.34 -5.55 -5.69
C THR A 103 -1.17 -5.24 -4.45
N MET A 104 -0.77 -4.29 -3.59
CA MET A 104 -1.59 -3.93 -2.43
C MET A 104 -2.86 -3.19 -2.83
N PHE A 105 -2.80 -2.30 -3.81
CA PHE A 105 -3.94 -1.51 -4.30
C PHE A 105 -4.20 -1.73 -5.80
N PRO A 106 -4.53 -2.96 -6.21
CA PRO A 106 -4.52 -3.33 -7.62
C PRO A 106 -5.75 -2.79 -8.38
N LEU A 107 -5.63 -2.57 -9.69
CA LEU A 107 -6.81 -2.39 -10.55
C LEU A 107 -7.34 -3.73 -11.09
N ILE A 108 -6.45 -4.73 -11.14
CA ILE A 108 -6.70 -6.09 -11.58
C ILE A 108 -6.47 -7.03 -10.39
N ASP A 109 -7.48 -7.81 -10.02
CA ASP A 109 -7.41 -8.72 -8.90
C ASP A 109 -6.46 -9.90 -9.15
N GLU A 110 -6.24 -10.70 -8.11
CA GLU A 110 -5.33 -11.85 -8.11
C GLU A 110 -5.73 -12.99 -9.07
N TYR A 111 -6.89 -12.89 -9.72
CA TYR A 111 -7.36 -13.82 -10.74
C TYR A 111 -7.15 -13.28 -12.17
N GLY A 112 -6.68 -12.04 -12.31
CA GLY A 112 -6.53 -11.35 -13.59
C GLY A 112 -7.80 -10.64 -14.06
N ASN A 113 -8.79 -10.46 -13.18
CA ASN A 113 -10.04 -9.76 -13.52
C ASN A 113 -9.98 -8.31 -13.04
N PRO A 114 -10.73 -7.36 -13.65
CA PRO A 114 -10.88 -6.04 -13.06
C PRO A 114 -11.46 -6.17 -11.64
N VAL A 115 -10.92 -5.39 -10.70
CA VAL A 115 -11.50 -5.29 -9.36
C VAL A 115 -12.98 -4.89 -9.48
N ASN A 116 -13.85 -5.63 -8.80
CA ASN A 116 -15.29 -5.48 -8.89
C ASN A 116 -15.90 -4.92 -7.60
N ALA A 117 -17.18 -4.54 -7.65
CA ALA A 117 -17.90 -4.00 -6.50
C ALA A 117 -17.93 -4.97 -5.30
N GLU A 118 -17.97 -6.28 -5.53
CA GLU A 118 -17.93 -7.30 -4.47
C GLU A 118 -16.60 -7.26 -3.70
N TYR A 119 -15.47 -7.18 -4.42
CA TYR A 119 -14.16 -6.98 -3.79
C TYR A 119 -14.13 -5.70 -2.97
N GLY A 120 -14.63 -4.59 -3.55
CA GLY A 120 -14.66 -3.31 -2.86
C GLY A 120 -15.48 -3.33 -1.58
N GLN A 121 -16.63 -4.02 -1.59
CA GLN A 121 -17.47 -4.18 -0.39
C GLN A 121 -16.79 -5.04 0.68
N LEU A 122 -16.16 -6.14 0.27
CA LEU A 122 -15.41 -7.00 1.20
C LEU A 122 -14.24 -6.26 1.82
N ARG A 123 -13.41 -5.60 1.01
CA ARG A 123 -12.26 -4.83 1.49
C ARG A 123 -12.72 -3.68 2.38
N GLY A 124 -13.68 -2.87 1.94
CA GLY A 124 -14.18 -1.74 2.72
C GLY A 124 -14.81 -2.15 4.06
N ARG A 125 -15.37 -3.36 4.17
CA ARG A 125 -15.90 -3.88 5.44
C ARG A 125 -14.80 -4.34 6.38
N TRP A 126 -13.81 -5.07 5.87
CA TRP A 126 -12.87 -5.80 6.72
C TRP A 126 -11.50 -5.16 6.86
N GLU A 127 -11.08 -4.35 5.89
CA GLU A 127 -9.80 -3.64 5.86
C GLU A 127 -10.05 -2.11 5.77
N PRO A 128 -10.66 -1.50 6.81
CA PRO A 128 -11.02 -0.08 6.78
C PRO A 128 -9.81 0.85 6.96
N VAL A 129 -8.65 0.34 7.39
CA VAL A 129 -7.47 1.15 7.74
C VAL A 129 -6.22 0.52 7.14
N VAL A 130 -5.26 1.35 6.75
CA VAL A 130 -3.95 0.92 6.23
C VAL A 130 -2.83 1.65 6.96
N GLU A 131 -1.68 1.00 7.03
CA GLU A 131 -0.48 1.56 7.62
C GLU A 131 0.25 2.47 6.64
N MET A 132 0.38 3.74 7.00
CA MET A 132 1.07 4.77 6.21
C MET A 132 2.58 4.70 6.36
N THR A 133 3.08 4.28 7.52
CA THR A 133 4.50 4.37 7.88
C THR A 133 4.90 3.28 8.86
N GLN A 134 6.11 2.74 8.67
CA GLN A 134 6.70 1.65 9.46
C GLN A 134 8.22 1.63 9.38
N TYR A 135 8.87 0.73 10.13
CA TYR A 135 10.33 0.55 10.06
C TYR A 135 10.85 0.19 8.66
N LYS A 136 10.05 -0.46 7.80
CA LYS A 136 10.36 -0.71 6.38
C LYS A 136 9.87 0.45 5.50
N GLY A 137 9.92 1.67 6.02
CA GLY A 137 9.71 2.91 5.30
C GLY A 137 8.29 3.48 5.33
N ASP A 138 8.17 4.65 4.73
CA ASP A 138 6.92 5.38 4.57
C ASP A 138 6.27 5.05 3.21
N SER A 139 4.94 4.97 3.20
CA SER A 139 4.13 4.60 2.04
C SER A 139 3.17 5.71 1.61
N GLU A 140 3.37 6.96 2.06
CA GLU A 140 2.54 8.10 1.65
C GLU A 140 2.60 8.30 0.14
N ALA A 141 3.79 8.53 -0.38
CA ALA A 141 4.06 8.89 -1.77
C ALA A 141 5.48 8.49 -2.16
N HIS A 142 5.79 8.60 -3.44
CA HIS A 142 7.14 8.41 -3.97
C HIS A 142 7.45 9.58 -4.92
N PRO A 143 8.69 10.09 -4.99
CA PRO A 143 9.05 11.20 -5.88
C PRO A 143 8.73 10.96 -7.35
N GLU A 144 8.83 9.71 -7.83
CA GLU A 144 8.46 9.37 -9.22
C GLU A 144 6.95 9.45 -9.49
N LEU A 145 6.13 9.23 -8.46
CA LEU A 145 4.67 9.23 -8.56
C LEU A 145 4.07 10.60 -8.18
N SER A 146 4.78 11.37 -7.36
CA SER A 146 4.41 12.69 -6.85
C SER A 146 5.54 13.74 -7.06
N PRO A 147 6.01 13.97 -8.29
CA PRO A 147 7.22 14.76 -8.57
C PRO A 147 7.11 16.25 -8.22
N ASN A 148 5.89 16.75 -8.02
CA ASN A 148 5.63 18.14 -7.67
C ASN A 148 5.60 18.40 -6.16
N ASP A 149 5.70 17.35 -5.34
CA ASP A 149 5.73 17.46 -3.89
C ASP A 149 7.17 17.31 -3.37
N PRO A 150 7.80 18.39 -2.89
CA PRO A 150 9.19 18.33 -2.41
C PRO A 150 9.36 17.51 -1.13
N PHE A 151 8.28 17.08 -0.48
CA PHE A 151 8.29 16.23 0.71
C PHE A 151 7.84 14.79 0.43
N ALA A 152 7.70 14.41 -0.85
CA ALA A 152 7.32 13.06 -1.26
C ALA A 152 8.43 12.03 -1.03
N ASP A 153 9.69 12.46 -0.89
CA ASP A 153 10.79 11.59 -0.49
C ASP A 153 10.92 11.60 1.04
N PHE A 154 10.57 10.50 1.69
CA PHE A 154 10.67 10.36 3.15
C PHE A 154 10.80 8.90 3.54
N GLU A 155 11.93 8.53 4.14
CA GLU A 155 12.22 7.15 4.60
C GLU A 155 11.80 6.09 3.56
N THR A 156 12.17 6.30 2.29
CA THR A 156 11.97 5.32 1.22
C THR A 156 12.79 4.07 1.54
N TYR A 157 12.16 2.89 1.51
CA TYR A 157 12.83 1.63 1.84
C TYR A 157 13.13 0.82 0.58
N GLU A 158 14.42 0.70 0.26
CA GLU A 158 14.91 0.16 -1.01
C GLU A 158 15.18 -1.36 -0.97
N HIS A 159 14.73 -2.04 0.10
CA HIS A 159 15.07 -3.45 0.33
C HIS A 159 13.85 -4.37 0.35
N ALA A 160 13.87 -5.44 -0.45
CA ALA A 160 12.83 -6.47 -0.43
C ALA A 160 13.13 -7.58 0.59
N LEU A 161 12.08 -8.25 1.06
CA LEU A 161 12.21 -9.42 1.94
C LEU A 161 12.66 -10.71 1.20
N GLY A 162 12.59 -10.70 -0.14
CA GLY A 162 12.90 -11.83 -1.00
C GLY A 162 14.40 -12.05 -1.23
N ALA A 163 14.75 -13.18 -1.86
CA ALA A 163 16.14 -13.59 -2.10
C ALA A 163 16.98 -12.63 -2.99
N GLY A 164 16.34 -11.66 -3.65
CA GLY A 164 16.99 -10.65 -4.49
C GLY A 164 17.41 -9.38 -3.76
N GLY A 165 16.91 -9.12 -2.55
CA GLY A 165 17.30 -7.98 -1.70
C GLY A 165 16.85 -6.59 -2.17
N GLU A 166 16.62 -6.37 -3.47
CA GLU A 166 16.17 -5.08 -4.03
C GLU A 166 14.64 -4.93 -4.00
N ALA A 167 14.16 -3.77 -3.57
CA ALA A 167 12.75 -3.40 -3.68
C ALA A 167 12.32 -3.32 -5.16
N PRO A 168 11.05 -3.63 -5.47
CA PRO A 168 10.52 -3.40 -6.82
C PRO A 168 10.48 -1.91 -7.17
N ASP A 169 10.50 -1.60 -8.46
CA ASP A 169 10.24 -0.24 -8.94
C ASP A 169 8.91 0.29 -8.36
N PRO A 170 8.82 1.58 -8.00
CA PRO A 170 7.64 2.15 -7.35
C PRO A 170 6.43 2.16 -8.29
N GLU A 171 5.38 1.42 -7.94
CA GLU A 171 4.13 1.45 -8.69
C GLU A 171 3.04 2.25 -7.99
N ALA A 172 2.08 2.76 -8.77
CA ALA A 172 0.91 3.44 -8.20
C ALA A 172 0.05 2.55 -7.28
N GLY A 173 0.28 1.23 -7.24
CA GLY A 173 -0.37 0.30 -6.32
C GLY A 173 0.38 0.07 -5.01
N ASP A 174 1.55 0.69 -4.85
CA ASP A 174 2.41 0.59 -3.67
C ASP A 174 2.22 1.75 -2.71
N TYR A 175 1.79 2.92 -3.20
CA TYR A 175 1.71 4.14 -2.40
C TYR A 175 0.27 4.57 -2.13
N ILE A 176 0.04 5.12 -0.94
CA ILE A 176 -1.29 5.44 -0.45
C ILE A 176 -1.89 6.62 -1.21
N ARG A 177 -1.11 7.66 -1.54
CA ARG A 177 -1.63 8.81 -2.29
C ARG A 177 -2.22 8.40 -3.64
N THR A 178 -1.51 7.55 -4.38
CA THR A 178 -1.99 6.98 -5.65
C THR A 178 -3.14 5.99 -5.43
N ALA A 179 -3.15 5.22 -4.35
CA ALA A 179 -4.25 4.33 -4.00
C ALA A 179 -5.56 5.09 -3.72
N LEU A 180 -5.51 6.19 -2.97
CA LEU A 180 -6.66 7.05 -2.69
C LEU A 180 -7.26 7.60 -4.00
N MET A 181 -6.41 8.03 -4.94
CA MET A 181 -6.83 8.46 -6.28
C MET A 181 -7.44 7.32 -7.11
N ARG A 182 -6.82 6.13 -7.12
CA ARG A 182 -7.40 4.91 -7.72
C ARG A 182 -8.77 4.61 -7.11
N GLY A 183 -8.94 4.85 -5.81
CA GLY A 183 -10.20 4.69 -5.10
C GLY A 183 -11.34 5.48 -5.72
N LEU A 184 -11.10 6.76 -6.04
CA LEU A 184 -12.07 7.62 -6.73
C LEU A 184 -12.42 7.06 -8.12
N GLN A 185 -11.42 6.61 -8.90
CA GLN A 185 -11.65 6.00 -10.22
C GLN A 185 -12.50 4.72 -10.12
N MET A 186 -12.20 3.87 -9.13
CA MET A 186 -12.90 2.62 -8.89
C MET A 186 -14.33 2.85 -8.40
N GLU A 187 -14.58 3.90 -7.63
CA GLU A 187 -15.93 4.30 -7.23
C GLU A 187 -16.76 4.70 -8.45
N ASN A 188 -16.19 5.50 -9.36
CA ASN A 188 -16.87 5.88 -10.60
C ASN A 188 -17.14 4.69 -11.51
N LEU A 189 -16.24 3.70 -11.54
CA LEU A 189 -16.37 2.52 -12.39
C LEU A 189 -17.36 1.49 -11.82
N THR A 190 -17.32 1.23 -10.52
CA THR A 190 -17.99 0.08 -9.88
C THR A 190 -19.09 0.47 -8.90
N GLY A 191 -19.20 1.76 -8.56
CA GLY A 191 -20.08 2.27 -7.51
C GLY A 191 -19.54 2.04 -6.09
N VAL A 192 -18.35 1.47 -5.93
CA VAL A 192 -17.73 1.18 -4.64
C VAL A 192 -16.25 1.59 -4.66
N ASN A 193 -15.81 2.31 -3.62
CA ASN A 193 -14.41 2.67 -3.45
C ASN A 193 -13.69 1.63 -2.55
N PRO A 194 -12.86 0.72 -3.11
CA PRO A 194 -12.11 -0.26 -2.31
C PRO A 194 -10.98 0.37 -1.46
N TYR A 195 -10.55 1.59 -1.81
CA TYR A 195 -9.40 2.30 -1.21
C TYR A 195 -9.86 3.49 -0.36
N GLN A 196 -11.11 3.43 0.08
CA GLN A 196 -11.67 4.38 1.02
C GLN A 196 -11.28 3.99 2.46
N PHE A 197 -10.01 4.09 2.82
CA PHE A 197 -9.50 3.66 4.11
C PHE A 197 -9.06 4.84 4.99
N GLY A 198 -8.88 4.58 6.29
CA GLY A 198 -8.17 5.44 7.23
C GLY A 198 -6.68 5.13 7.28
N LEU A 199 -5.92 5.99 7.96
CA LEU A 199 -4.46 5.89 8.05
C LEU A 199 -4.01 5.58 9.49
N SER A 200 -3.09 4.63 9.62
CA SER A 200 -2.41 4.25 10.86
C SER A 200 -0.90 4.28 10.68
N GLY A 201 -0.13 4.28 11.77
CA GLY A 201 1.32 4.07 11.74
C GLY A 201 1.67 2.97 12.74
N ALA A 202 2.62 2.11 12.43
CA ALA A 202 3.06 1.09 13.38
C ALA A 202 4.53 0.74 13.19
N THR A 203 5.10 0.07 14.18
CA THR A 203 6.52 -0.26 14.18
C THR A 203 6.84 -1.55 13.43
N ASP A 204 5.97 -2.56 13.51
CA ASP A 204 6.27 -3.96 13.11
C ASP A 204 7.68 -4.39 13.58
N SER A 205 7.83 -4.33 14.91
CA SER A 205 9.08 -4.58 15.63
C SER A 205 9.15 -6.04 16.03
N HIS A 206 10.29 -6.67 15.78
CA HIS A 206 10.59 -8.05 16.15
C HIS A 206 11.46 -8.13 17.42
N THR A 207 11.55 -7.04 18.18
CA THR A 207 12.32 -6.97 19.44
C THR A 207 11.45 -7.17 20.68
N GLY A 208 10.12 -7.11 20.52
CA GLY A 208 9.16 -7.06 21.63
C GLY A 208 8.97 -5.65 22.22
N PHE A 209 9.63 -4.64 21.66
CA PHE A 209 9.50 -3.23 22.05
C PHE A 209 8.88 -2.40 20.91
N SER A 210 7.95 -1.50 21.26
CA SER A 210 7.32 -0.54 20.33
C SER A 210 8.10 0.78 20.33
N ALA A 211 9.35 0.75 19.89
CA ALA A 211 10.29 1.86 19.96
C ALA A 211 10.31 2.70 18.67
N ALA A 212 9.39 3.66 18.56
CA ALA A 212 9.21 4.46 17.34
C ALA A 212 9.95 5.82 17.38
N GLU A 213 10.62 6.16 18.48
CA GLU A 213 11.28 7.44 18.64
C GLU A 213 12.78 7.37 18.26
N GLU A 214 13.27 8.34 17.50
CA GLU A 214 14.66 8.38 16.99
C GLU A 214 15.74 8.26 18.09
N ASP A 215 15.52 8.84 19.26
CA ASP A 215 16.44 8.79 20.41
C ASP A 215 16.28 7.55 21.30
N ASN A 216 15.34 6.68 20.94
CA ASN A 216 15.03 5.44 21.64
C ASN A 216 14.85 4.27 20.68
N PHE A 217 15.33 4.36 19.44
CA PHE A 217 15.17 3.30 18.45
C PHE A 217 15.99 2.07 18.83
N LEU A 218 15.32 0.91 18.92
CA LEU A 218 15.92 -0.36 19.37
C LEU A 218 16.09 -1.36 18.21
N GLY A 219 16.21 -0.85 16.99
CA GLY A 219 16.28 -1.68 15.79
C GLY A 219 14.98 -2.41 15.47
N LYS A 220 14.98 -3.08 14.32
CA LYS A 220 13.84 -3.87 13.82
C LYS A 220 13.84 -5.28 14.39
N TYR A 221 15.01 -5.90 14.52
CA TYR A 221 15.19 -7.25 15.04
C TYR A 221 16.08 -7.23 16.29
N ALA A 222 16.07 -8.33 17.04
CA ALA A 222 17.00 -8.50 18.17
C ALA A 222 18.48 -8.47 17.75
N LEU A 223 18.77 -8.65 16.45
CA LEU A 223 20.12 -8.68 15.91
C LEU A 223 20.74 -7.28 15.79
N ASP A 224 19.93 -6.24 15.61
CA ASP A 224 20.31 -4.84 15.40
C ASP A 224 19.93 -3.91 16.55
N SER A 225 19.46 -4.43 17.70
CA SER A 225 18.96 -3.60 18.82
C SER A 225 19.98 -2.79 19.63
N ILE A 226 21.22 -2.67 19.18
CA ILE A 226 22.23 -1.81 19.79
C ILE A 226 23.08 -1.14 18.71
N PRO A 227 23.65 0.06 18.96
CA PRO A 227 24.40 0.80 17.95
C PRO A 227 25.51 -0.02 17.29
N ALA A 228 26.26 -0.80 18.07
CA ALA A 228 27.37 -1.63 17.57
C ALA A 228 26.94 -2.74 16.61
N ASN A 229 25.64 -3.00 16.49
CA ASN A 229 25.06 -3.97 15.57
C ASN A 229 24.39 -3.32 14.35
N GLY A 230 24.33 -1.99 14.24
CA GLY A 230 23.60 -1.32 13.17
C GLY A 230 24.11 -1.63 11.76
N SER A 231 25.39 -2.02 11.61
CA SER A 231 25.98 -2.49 10.34
C SER A 231 25.73 -3.97 10.02
N LYS A 232 25.06 -4.71 10.91
CA LYS A 232 24.71 -6.11 10.64
C LYS A 232 23.58 -6.17 9.64
N GLU A 233 23.77 -7.02 8.64
CA GLU A 233 22.71 -7.40 7.71
C GLU A 233 21.57 -8.08 8.47
N THR A 234 20.37 -7.52 8.35
CA THR A 234 19.15 -8.00 9.02
C THR A 234 18.26 -8.82 8.08
N VAL A 235 18.24 -8.42 6.81
CA VAL A 235 17.64 -9.11 5.66
C VAL A 235 18.57 -8.92 4.45
N PRO A 236 18.46 -9.73 3.39
CA PRO A 236 19.34 -9.62 2.22
C PRO A 236 19.44 -8.18 1.71
N GLY A 237 20.64 -7.61 1.75
CA GLY A 237 20.91 -6.26 1.24
C GLY A 237 20.56 -5.09 2.18
N ALA A 238 20.00 -5.34 3.37
CA ALA A 238 19.66 -4.28 4.34
C ALA A 238 20.36 -4.47 5.69
N ILE A 239 20.92 -3.38 6.23
CA ILE A 239 21.50 -3.29 7.56
C ILE A 239 20.52 -2.65 8.56
N GLY A 240 20.84 -2.69 9.85
CA GLY A 240 19.98 -2.13 10.91
C GLY A 240 19.68 -0.64 10.73
N TRP A 241 20.66 0.15 10.25
CA TRP A 241 20.47 1.59 10.03
C TRP A 241 19.53 1.95 8.86
N ASP A 242 19.20 0.98 7.99
CA ASP A 242 18.24 1.17 6.90
C ASP A 242 16.78 1.17 7.36
N ALA A 243 16.51 0.67 8.57
CA ALA A 243 15.18 0.76 9.14
C ALA A 243 14.86 2.20 9.59
N ALA A 244 13.63 2.65 9.36
CA ALA A 244 13.12 3.89 9.92
C ALA A 244 12.76 3.69 11.41
N ALA A 245 13.03 4.68 12.26
CA ALA A 245 12.46 4.72 13.60
C ALA A 245 11.05 5.27 13.50
N ALA A 246 10.08 4.42 13.13
CA ALA A 246 8.78 4.92 12.72
C ALA A 246 7.56 4.17 13.24
N GLY A 247 6.49 4.95 13.38
CA GLY A 247 5.11 4.47 13.34
C GLY A 247 4.44 4.37 14.71
N LEU A 248 3.51 5.29 14.95
CA LEU A 248 2.48 5.16 15.98
C LEU A 248 1.09 5.39 15.40
N THR A 249 0.11 4.68 15.94
CA THR A 249 -1.30 4.88 15.62
C THR A 249 -1.95 5.69 16.72
N ALA A 250 -2.54 6.81 16.34
CA ALA A 250 -3.40 7.57 17.22
C ALA A 250 -4.88 7.29 16.89
N VAL A 251 -5.68 7.09 17.95
CA VAL A 251 -7.06 6.64 17.84
C VAL A 251 -7.97 7.59 18.60
N TRP A 252 -8.90 8.25 17.90
CA TRP A 252 -9.92 9.07 18.55
C TRP A 252 -11.11 8.20 19.00
N ALA A 253 -10.93 7.48 20.11
CA ALA A 253 -11.97 6.69 20.75
C ALA A 253 -12.69 7.49 21.85
N THR A 254 -13.95 7.13 22.14
CA THR A 254 -14.72 7.74 23.25
C THR A 254 -14.28 7.20 24.60
N GLU A 255 -13.74 5.97 24.63
CA GLU A 255 -13.27 5.27 25.82
C GLU A 255 -12.08 4.39 25.45
N ASN A 256 -11.21 4.10 26.43
CA ASN A 256 -10.12 3.14 26.27
C ASN A 256 -10.64 1.70 26.49
N THR A 257 -11.46 1.19 25.57
CA THR A 257 -11.97 -0.17 25.60
C THR A 257 -11.80 -0.82 24.23
N ARG A 258 -11.70 -2.17 24.18
CA ARG A 258 -11.60 -2.91 22.90
C ARG A 258 -12.66 -2.47 21.90
N ARG A 259 -13.91 -2.35 22.36
CA ARG A 259 -15.03 -1.96 21.50
C ARG A 259 -14.88 -0.52 20.98
N SER A 260 -14.67 0.46 21.86
CA SER A 260 -14.62 1.88 21.46
C SER A 260 -13.42 2.18 20.55
N ILE A 261 -12.28 1.53 20.80
CA ILE A 261 -11.10 1.62 19.95
C ILE A 261 -11.38 0.96 18.59
N MET A 262 -11.92 -0.26 18.56
CA MET A 262 -12.26 -0.92 17.30
C MET A 262 -13.29 -0.13 16.48
N ASP A 263 -14.29 0.48 17.14
CA ASP A 263 -15.25 1.37 16.51
C ASP A 263 -14.56 2.56 15.83
N ALA A 264 -13.45 3.06 16.38
CA ALA A 264 -12.67 4.16 15.82
C ALA A 264 -11.93 3.74 14.54
N PHE A 265 -11.33 2.56 14.54
CA PHE A 265 -10.77 1.96 13.33
C PHE A 265 -11.84 1.73 12.26
N GLN A 266 -13.01 1.18 12.62
CA GLN A 266 -14.09 0.92 11.66
C GLN A 266 -14.66 2.21 11.04
N ARG A 267 -14.77 3.30 11.81
CA ARG A 267 -15.18 4.61 11.28
C ARG A 267 -14.03 5.43 10.71
N ARG A 268 -12.79 4.89 10.74
CA ARG A 268 -11.56 5.50 10.21
C ARG A 268 -11.16 6.81 10.90
N GLU A 269 -11.56 6.99 12.16
CA GLU A 269 -11.16 8.16 12.96
C GLU A 269 -9.85 7.90 13.69
N VAL A 270 -8.84 7.59 12.89
CA VAL A 270 -7.47 7.25 13.29
C VAL A 270 -6.49 8.09 12.47
N TYR A 271 -5.27 8.22 12.94
CA TYR A 271 -4.21 8.88 12.18
C TYR A 271 -2.84 8.29 12.50
N ALA A 272 -1.90 8.48 11.59
CA ALA A 272 -0.53 8.00 11.71
C ALA A 272 0.39 9.10 12.22
N THR A 273 1.40 8.74 13.02
CA THR A 273 2.60 9.56 13.21
C THR A 273 3.83 8.72 12.92
N THR A 274 4.89 9.35 12.42
CA THR A 274 6.14 8.68 12.06
C THR A 274 7.07 8.48 13.26
N GLY A 275 6.60 8.71 14.48
CA GLY A 275 7.39 8.50 15.70
C GLY A 275 6.92 9.44 16.82
N PRO A 276 7.06 10.77 16.66
CA PRO A 276 6.59 11.74 17.65
C PRO A 276 5.08 11.67 17.88
N ARG A 277 4.64 11.95 19.11
CA ARG A 277 3.22 11.94 19.51
C ARG A 277 2.51 13.26 19.16
N ILE A 278 2.62 13.66 17.89
CA ILE A 278 1.92 14.83 17.35
C ILE A 278 0.42 14.60 17.51
N THR A 279 -0.27 15.56 18.13
CA THR A 279 -1.72 15.54 18.26
C THR A 279 -2.35 16.18 17.03
N LEU A 280 -3.29 15.50 16.38
CA LEU A 280 -3.94 15.99 15.16
C LEU A 280 -5.46 15.85 15.21
N ARG A 281 -6.17 16.96 14.98
CA ARG A 281 -7.61 17.00 14.72
C ARG A 281 -7.86 17.62 13.35
N PHE A 282 -8.76 16.98 12.59
CA PHE A 282 -9.14 17.42 11.26
C PHE A 282 -10.65 17.23 11.08
N PHE A 283 -11.34 18.32 10.77
CA PHE A 283 -12.77 18.35 10.53
C PHE A 283 -13.07 19.11 9.24
N GLY A 284 -14.08 18.69 8.48
CA GLY A 284 -14.53 19.34 7.25
C GLY A 284 -16.03 19.59 7.28
N GLY A 285 -16.50 20.74 6.81
CA GLY A 285 -17.92 21.05 6.77
C GLY A 285 -18.24 22.43 6.23
N PHE A 286 -19.51 22.64 5.86
CA PHE A 286 -20.00 23.92 5.32
C PHE A 286 -20.34 24.93 6.40
N ASP A 287 -20.40 24.54 7.68
CA ASP A 287 -20.68 25.40 8.83
C ASP A 287 -19.44 25.75 9.67
N ILE A 288 -18.27 25.30 9.23
CA ILE A 288 -16.99 25.66 9.85
C ILE A 288 -16.66 27.12 9.50
N ARG A 289 -16.21 27.90 10.50
CA ARG A 289 -15.94 29.34 10.38
C ARG A 289 -14.61 29.66 11.03
N ARG A 290 -13.91 30.72 10.56
CA ARG A 290 -12.60 31.16 11.10
C ARG A 290 -12.57 31.39 12.62
N ARG A 291 -13.70 31.69 13.26
CA ARG A 291 -13.80 31.82 14.73
C ARG A 291 -13.60 30.49 15.47
N HIS A 292 -13.89 29.36 14.83
CA HIS A 292 -13.79 28.02 15.44
C HIS A 292 -12.34 27.63 15.73
N ALA A 293 -11.35 28.18 15.00
CA ALA A 293 -9.92 28.03 15.32
C ALA A 293 -9.51 28.67 16.66
N ARG A 294 -10.39 29.44 17.31
CA ARG A 294 -10.15 30.04 18.63
C ARG A 294 -11.02 29.41 19.73
N ALA A 295 -11.71 28.31 19.43
CA ALA A 295 -12.53 27.61 20.41
C ALA A 295 -11.64 27.00 21.50
N ALA A 296 -12.11 27.01 22.74
CA ALA A 296 -11.44 26.31 23.84
C ALA A 296 -11.51 24.79 23.68
N ASP A 297 -12.59 24.29 23.07
CA ASP A 297 -12.77 22.89 22.71
C ASP A 297 -12.99 22.79 21.20
N ILE A 298 -11.88 22.63 20.47
CA ILE A 298 -11.86 22.49 19.01
C ILE A 298 -12.60 21.22 18.58
N ALA A 299 -12.50 20.14 19.35
CA ALA A 299 -13.12 18.87 19.01
C ALA A 299 -14.64 18.97 19.09
N ALA A 300 -15.19 19.52 20.17
CA ALA A 300 -16.65 19.71 20.31
C ALA A 300 -17.22 20.54 19.16
N VAL A 301 -16.57 21.66 18.82
CA VAL A 301 -16.99 22.52 17.70
C VAL A 301 -16.87 21.79 16.35
N GLY A 302 -15.81 20.98 16.17
CA GLY A 302 -15.61 20.16 14.98
C GLY A 302 -16.72 19.14 14.77
N TYR A 303 -17.07 18.37 15.80
CA TYR A 303 -18.16 17.38 15.74
C TYR A 303 -19.55 18.02 15.58
N GLU A 304 -19.75 19.24 16.07
CA GLU A 304 -21.03 19.96 15.92
C GLU A 304 -21.22 20.54 14.50
N ASN A 305 -20.14 21.01 13.86
CA ASN A 305 -20.21 21.83 12.64
C ASN A 305 -19.68 21.14 11.38
N GLY A 306 -19.25 19.87 11.46
CA GLY A 306 -18.67 19.15 10.34
C GLY A 306 -18.53 17.66 10.59
N VAL A 307 -17.75 17.00 9.74
CA VAL A 307 -17.39 15.59 9.84
C VAL A 307 -15.92 15.44 10.20
N PRO A 308 -15.54 14.44 11.02
CA PRO A 308 -14.14 14.22 11.37
C PRO A 308 -13.37 13.54 10.22
N MET A 309 -12.04 13.51 10.32
CA MET A 309 -11.19 12.64 9.51
C MET A 309 -11.73 11.21 9.42
N GLY A 310 -11.60 10.59 8.24
CA GLY A 310 -12.15 9.26 7.96
C GLY A 310 -13.61 9.24 7.48
N ALA A 311 -14.31 10.37 7.59
CA ALA A 311 -15.73 10.46 7.22
C ALA A 311 -15.96 10.91 5.75
N MET A 312 -17.22 10.83 5.35
CA MET A 312 -17.75 11.35 4.09
C MET A 312 -18.38 12.73 4.30
N LEU A 313 -18.06 13.68 3.42
CA LEU A 313 -18.68 14.97 3.29
C LEU A 313 -19.50 15.00 2.00
N ALA A 314 -20.83 14.97 2.14
CA ALA A 314 -21.74 15.11 1.01
C ALA A 314 -21.79 16.57 0.53
N GLY A 315 -21.72 16.78 -0.79
CA GLY A 315 -21.79 18.10 -1.40
C GLY A 315 -23.08 18.83 -1.10
N SER A 316 -22.98 20.15 -0.92
CA SER A 316 -24.14 21.01 -0.77
C SER A 316 -24.84 21.21 -2.11
N LYS A 317 -26.16 21.42 -2.09
CA LYS A 317 -26.93 21.67 -3.31
C LYS A 317 -26.49 22.93 -4.06
N ASP A 318 -26.02 23.92 -3.30
CA ASP A 318 -25.61 25.23 -3.82
C ASP A 318 -24.15 25.26 -4.30
N GLY A 319 -23.39 24.17 -4.08
CA GLY A 319 -22.01 24.04 -4.54
C GLY A 319 -21.03 24.82 -3.68
N ASP A 320 -21.39 25.07 -2.43
CA ASP A 320 -20.54 25.74 -1.45
C ASP A 320 -19.24 24.98 -1.25
N ALA A 321 -18.12 25.70 -1.21
CA ALA A 321 -16.85 25.13 -0.85
C ALA A 321 -16.83 24.74 0.65
N PRO A 322 -16.32 23.55 1.00
CA PRO A 322 -16.16 23.19 2.40
C PRO A 322 -15.07 24.04 3.06
N SER A 323 -15.19 24.21 4.37
CA SER A 323 -14.11 24.70 5.22
C SER A 323 -13.59 23.56 6.08
N PHE A 324 -12.31 23.60 6.38
CA PHE A 324 -11.58 22.60 7.13
C PHE A 324 -10.99 23.20 8.39
N LEU A 325 -11.35 22.68 9.56
CA LEU A 325 -10.78 23.04 10.85
C LEU A 325 -9.66 22.04 11.17
N ILE A 326 -8.45 22.55 11.29
CA ILE A 326 -7.25 21.74 11.54
C ILE A 326 -6.58 22.26 12.81
N HIS A 327 -6.24 21.33 13.69
CA HIS A 327 -5.47 21.59 14.90
C HIS A 327 -4.38 20.55 15.02
N ALA A 328 -3.13 21.03 14.98
CA ALA A 328 -1.95 20.23 15.22
C ALA A 328 -1.19 20.80 16.42
N ALA A 329 -0.75 19.92 17.32
CA ALA A 329 0.14 20.28 18.42
C ALA A 329 1.31 19.31 18.44
N LYS A 330 2.50 19.83 18.75
CA LYS A 330 3.71 19.01 18.83
C LYS A 330 3.61 17.92 19.89
N ASP A 331 4.50 16.93 19.80
CA ASP A 331 4.80 16.08 20.95
C ASP A 331 5.27 16.96 22.13
N PRO A 332 4.67 16.84 23.34
CA PRO A 332 5.08 17.62 24.51
C PRO A 332 6.57 17.58 24.84
N VAL A 333 7.27 16.49 24.50
CA VAL A 333 8.72 16.35 24.71
C VAL A 333 9.54 16.45 23.41
N GLY A 334 8.88 16.63 22.27
CA GLY A 334 9.52 16.66 20.95
C GLY A 334 9.72 18.06 20.35
N ALA A 335 9.96 18.08 19.05
CA ALA A 335 10.29 19.26 18.28
C ALA A 335 9.05 20.11 17.94
N ASN A 336 9.22 21.42 17.78
CA ASN A 336 8.15 22.30 17.32
C ASN A 336 7.70 21.95 15.89
N LEU A 337 6.52 22.42 15.50
CA LEU A 337 5.95 22.20 14.18
C LEU A 337 6.53 23.16 13.14
N ASP A 338 6.84 22.65 11.93
CA ASP A 338 7.17 23.45 10.75
C ASP A 338 5.89 23.95 10.08
N ARG A 339 5.02 23.01 9.67
CA ARG A 339 3.88 23.33 8.82
C ARG A 339 2.76 22.30 8.91
N VAL A 340 1.58 22.75 8.49
CA VAL A 340 0.43 21.91 8.18
C VAL A 340 0.14 22.03 6.69
N GLN A 341 0.04 20.89 6.03
CA GLN A 341 -0.33 20.76 4.64
C GLN A 341 -1.67 20.03 4.50
N VAL A 342 -2.45 20.43 3.51
CA VAL A 342 -3.60 19.64 3.04
C VAL A 342 -3.24 19.07 1.67
N VAL A 343 -3.29 17.75 1.56
CA VAL A 343 -3.16 17.04 0.29
C VAL A 343 -4.54 16.72 -0.23
N ARG A 344 -4.85 17.19 -1.44
CA ARG A 344 -6.10 16.96 -2.15
C ARG A 344 -5.85 16.05 -3.34
N GLY A 345 -6.65 15.01 -3.49
CA GLY A 345 -6.79 14.26 -4.74
C GLY A 345 -8.17 14.45 -5.35
N THR A 346 -8.25 14.57 -6.67
CA THR A 346 -9.50 14.79 -7.42
C THR A 346 -9.65 13.82 -8.59
N LEU A 347 -10.89 13.43 -8.90
CA LEU A 347 -11.24 12.73 -10.12
C LEU A 347 -11.80 13.72 -11.15
N ASN A 348 -11.08 13.91 -12.25
CA ASN A 348 -11.44 14.84 -13.32
C ASN A 348 -12.52 14.24 -14.22
N ALA A 349 -13.25 15.10 -14.95
CA ALA A 349 -14.33 14.70 -15.85
C ALA A 349 -13.89 13.74 -16.98
N ASP A 350 -12.61 13.79 -17.38
CA ASP A 350 -12.03 12.89 -18.39
C ASP A 350 -11.60 11.51 -17.80
N GLY A 351 -11.79 11.29 -16.51
CA GLY A 351 -11.41 10.05 -15.81
C GLY A 351 -9.96 10.04 -15.30
N SER A 352 -9.17 11.07 -15.61
CA SER A 352 -7.84 11.26 -15.02
C SER A 352 -7.95 11.66 -13.55
N VAL A 353 -6.86 11.47 -12.82
CA VAL A 353 -6.72 11.89 -11.42
C VAL A 353 -5.62 12.93 -11.30
N SER A 354 -5.78 13.83 -10.34
CA SER A 354 -4.80 14.87 -10.04
C SER A 354 -4.64 15.03 -8.53
N GLU A 355 -3.44 15.39 -8.12
CA GLU A 355 -3.12 15.73 -6.74
C GLU A 355 -2.65 17.18 -6.63
N GLN A 356 -2.88 17.79 -5.47
CA GLN A 356 -2.35 19.10 -5.12
C GLN A 356 -2.06 19.16 -3.61
N VAL A 357 -0.93 19.76 -3.26
CA VAL A 357 -0.50 19.98 -1.87
C VAL A 357 -0.61 21.47 -1.56
N PHE A 358 -1.28 21.81 -0.47
CA PHE A 358 -1.45 23.18 0.00
C PHE A 358 -0.79 23.35 1.36
N ASP A 359 0.14 24.31 1.51
CA ASP A 359 0.57 24.77 2.83
C ASP A 359 -0.53 25.65 3.44
N VAL A 360 -1.19 25.18 4.49
CA VAL A 360 -2.36 25.85 5.08
C VAL A 360 -2.09 26.53 6.42
N ALA A 361 -0.96 26.18 7.05
CA ALA A 361 -0.37 26.90 8.19
C ALA A 361 1.15 26.68 8.17
N LEU A 362 1.90 27.76 8.38
CA LEU A 362 3.36 27.74 8.44
C LEU A 362 3.80 28.38 9.74
N ALA A 363 4.82 27.80 10.37
CA ALA A 363 5.37 28.33 11.60
C ALA A 363 6.24 29.57 11.40
N ASP A 364 6.58 30.24 12.52
CA ASP A 364 7.44 31.43 12.56
C ASP A 364 6.87 32.63 11.77
N GLY A 365 5.54 32.66 11.59
CA GLY A 365 4.85 33.70 10.83
C GLY A 365 5.16 33.70 9.33
N ARG A 366 5.75 32.62 8.80
CA ARG A 366 5.99 32.47 7.35
C ARG A 366 4.66 32.48 6.58
N THR A 367 4.71 33.00 5.36
CA THR A 367 3.55 33.05 4.44
C THR A 367 3.82 32.41 3.09
N ASP A 368 5.06 31.98 2.84
CA ASP A 368 5.50 31.36 1.61
C ASP A 368 6.08 29.98 1.94
N GLY A 369 5.37 28.94 1.50
CA GLY A 369 5.73 27.54 1.77
C GLY A 369 6.98 27.07 1.04
N SER A 370 7.44 27.80 0.01
CA SER A 370 8.71 27.53 -0.68
C SER A 370 9.92 27.86 0.20
N VAL A 371 9.74 28.68 1.24
CA VAL A 371 10.76 28.95 2.25
C VAL A 371 10.74 27.85 3.29
N LEU A 372 11.70 26.92 3.17
CA LEU A 372 11.89 25.84 4.13
C LEU A 372 12.21 26.37 5.53
N VAL A 373 11.78 25.62 6.55
CA VAL A 373 12.17 25.89 7.93
C VAL A 373 13.68 25.66 8.10
N GLY A 374 14.29 26.35 9.05
CA GLY A 374 15.70 26.13 9.39
C GLY A 374 15.94 24.74 10.00
N ASN A 375 17.21 24.45 10.28
CA ASN A 375 17.64 23.24 10.98
C ASN A 375 18.51 23.65 12.19
N THR A 376 18.13 23.23 13.40
CA THR A 376 18.84 23.52 14.66
C THR A 376 19.63 22.33 15.19
N VAL A 377 19.68 21.21 14.46
CA VAL A 377 20.39 20.01 14.88
C VAL A 377 21.90 20.27 14.88
N ASN A 378 22.52 20.00 16.01
CA ASN A 378 23.96 19.95 16.18
C ASN A 378 24.43 18.51 15.90
N ILE A 379 25.07 18.31 14.75
CA ILE A 379 25.54 17.01 14.26
C ILE A 379 26.57 16.36 15.20
N GLU A 380 27.36 17.14 15.93
CA GLU A 380 28.37 16.60 16.86
C GLU A 380 27.75 16.01 18.13
N THR A 381 26.58 16.50 18.54
CA THR A 381 25.97 16.16 19.84
C THR A 381 24.62 15.47 19.72
N GLY A 382 24.01 15.46 18.54
CA GLY A 382 22.66 14.93 18.32
C GLY A 382 21.58 15.75 19.03
N LYS A 383 21.87 16.99 19.43
CA LYS A 383 20.91 17.88 20.12
C LYS A 383 20.32 18.87 19.13
N TYR A 384 19.10 19.34 19.41
CA TYR A 384 18.46 20.41 18.65
C TYR A 384 17.80 21.41 19.61
N THR A 385 17.44 22.59 19.11
CA THR A 385 16.68 23.59 19.88
C THR A 385 15.33 23.87 19.24
N ASN A 386 14.37 24.26 20.06
CA ASN A 386 13.03 24.68 19.64
C ASN A 386 12.95 26.21 19.49
N ASP A 387 14.02 26.84 19.03
CA ASP A 387 14.09 28.29 18.77
C ASP A 387 13.44 28.68 17.43
N ILE A 388 13.05 27.69 16.63
CA ILE A 388 12.27 27.80 15.39
C ILE A 388 11.05 26.88 15.47
N GLY A 389 10.09 27.10 14.57
CA GLY A 389 8.83 26.36 14.55
C GLY A 389 7.88 26.76 15.69
N ASP A 390 6.62 26.34 15.57
CA ASP A 390 5.57 26.68 16.54
C ASP A 390 5.11 25.43 17.32
N PRO A 391 4.80 25.54 18.62
CA PRO A 391 4.33 24.39 19.40
C PRO A 391 2.93 23.91 18.98
N GLU A 392 2.15 24.78 18.34
CA GLU A 392 0.78 24.54 17.94
C GLU A 392 0.45 25.31 16.66
N LEU A 393 -0.25 24.66 15.72
CA LEU A 393 -0.77 25.26 14.50
C LEU A 393 -2.28 24.97 14.41
N VAL A 394 -3.09 26.03 14.48
CA VAL A 394 -4.55 25.96 14.35
C VAL A 394 -5.02 26.83 13.20
N THR A 395 -5.79 26.26 12.28
CA THR A 395 -6.30 27.02 11.13
C THR A 395 -7.70 26.57 10.71
N VAL A 396 -8.41 27.49 10.06
CA VAL A 396 -9.56 27.16 9.23
C VAL A 396 -9.22 27.54 7.80
N TRP A 397 -9.20 26.54 6.93
CA TRP A 397 -8.81 26.68 5.53
C TRP A 397 -9.96 26.24 4.61
N SER A 398 -10.05 26.83 3.43
CA SER A 398 -10.96 26.41 2.37
C SER A 398 -10.16 26.28 1.08
N ASP A 399 -10.50 25.26 0.29
CA ASP A 399 -9.86 24.98 -0.97
C ASP A 399 -10.12 26.12 -1.97
N PRO A 400 -9.08 26.88 -2.39
CA PRO A 400 -9.24 28.00 -3.32
C PRO A 400 -9.58 27.54 -4.74
N ASP A 401 -9.24 26.29 -5.08
CA ASP A 401 -9.40 25.68 -6.39
C ASP A 401 -10.54 24.65 -6.37
N PHE A 402 -11.50 24.79 -5.44
CA PHE A 402 -12.59 23.85 -5.26
C PHE A 402 -13.55 23.84 -6.45
N ASP A 403 -13.80 22.64 -7.00
CA ASP A 403 -14.87 22.39 -7.95
C ASP A 403 -15.93 21.48 -7.31
N PRO A 404 -17.17 21.96 -7.09
CA PRO A 404 -18.21 21.17 -6.45
C PRO A 404 -18.65 19.95 -7.26
N SER A 405 -18.32 19.90 -8.55
CA SER A 405 -18.71 18.82 -9.46
C SER A 405 -17.79 17.60 -9.41
N LEU A 406 -16.58 17.72 -8.85
CA LEU A 406 -15.55 16.69 -8.85
C LEU A 406 -15.54 15.91 -7.52
N SER A 407 -15.45 14.58 -7.59
CA SER A 407 -15.16 13.77 -6.41
C SER A 407 -13.73 14.02 -5.94
N ALA A 408 -13.54 14.12 -4.62
CA ALA A 408 -12.25 14.45 -4.05
C ALA A 408 -12.01 13.74 -2.72
N PHE A 409 -10.77 13.72 -2.28
CA PHE A 409 -10.41 13.47 -0.88
C PHE A 409 -9.43 14.54 -0.41
N TYR A 410 -9.38 14.76 0.90
CA TYR A 410 -8.47 15.66 1.58
C TYR A 410 -7.86 14.93 2.76
N TYR A 411 -6.54 14.94 2.92
CA TYR A 411 -5.89 14.54 4.17
C TYR A 411 -4.87 15.59 4.59
N VAL A 412 -4.57 15.62 5.88
CA VAL A 412 -3.61 16.55 6.46
C VAL A 412 -2.26 15.85 6.65
N ARG A 413 -1.18 16.52 6.25
CA ARG A 413 0.20 16.19 6.60
C ARG A 413 0.75 17.29 7.50
N VAL A 414 1.20 16.93 8.69
CA VAL A 414 1.89 17.85 9.62
C VAL A 414 3.38 17.53 9.58
N LEU A 415 4.25 18.53 9.47
CA LEU A 415 5.70 18.35 9.57
C LEU A 415 6.21 19.05 10.83
N GLN A 416 7.10 18.41 11.58
CA GLN A 416 7.87 19.08 12.63
C GLN A 416 9.14 19.74 12.08
N ILE A 417 9.87 20.50 12.87
CA ILE A 417 11.21 20.98 12.49
C ILE A 417 12.20 19.80 12.45
N PRO A 418 13.32 19.89 11.71
CA PRO A 418 14.30 18.81 11.65
C PRO A 418 14.81 18.34 13.02
N THR A 419 14.91 17.03 13.20
CA THR A 419 15.48 16.33 14.37
C THR A 419 16.64 15.43 13.96
N PRO A 420 17.54 15.03 14.88
CA PRO A 420 18.53 14.00 14.57
C PRO A 420 17.84 12.68 14.19
N ARG A 421 18.37 11.97 13.19
CA ARG A 421 17.98 10.58 12.88
C ARG A 421 18.72 9.61 13.80
N HIS A 422 18.16 8.44 14.11
CA HIS A 422 18.73 7.43 15.00
C HIS A 422 20.14 7.01 14.57
N SER A 423 20.37 6.88 13.26
CA SER A 423 21.68 6.54 12.72
C SER A 423 22.76 7.58 13.08
N LEU A 424 22.43 8.87 13.11
CA LEU A 424 23.35 9.90 13.61
C LEU A 424 23.65 9.69 15.11
N LEU A 425 22.63 9.39 15.90
CA LEU A 425 22.79 9.18 17.35
C LEU A 425 23.66 7.95 17.63
N ASP A 426 23.51 6.89 16.83
CA ASP A 426 24.35 5.70 16.87
C ASP A 426 25.81 6.02 16.50
N ALA A 427 26.04 6.81 15.45
CA ALA A 427 27.40 7.24 15.07
C ALA A 427 28.09 7.99 16.22
N ILE A 428 27.36 8.90 16.88
CA ILE A 428 27.85 9.66 18.05
C ILE A 428 28.16 8.71 19.21
N ALA A 429 27.27 7.75 19.50
CA ALA A 429 27.44 6.78 20.57
C ALA A 429 28.67 5.88 20.34
N LEU A 430 28.94 5.53 19.08
CA LEU A 430 30.08 4.70 18.66
C LEU A 430 31.37 5.50 18.47
N GLN A 431 31.30 6.83 18.44
CA GLN A 431 32.43 7.72 18.15
C GLN A 431 33.04 7.47 16.75
N ILE A 432 32.19 7.21 15.76
CA ILE A 432 32.55 7.02 14.36
C ILE A 432 32.08 8.20 13.50
N ASP A 433 32.56 8.29 12.26
CA ASP A 433 32.07 9.33 11.34
C ASP A 433 30.61 9.04 10.94
N PRO A 434 29.69 10.04 10.93
CA PRO A 434 28.30 9.83 10.49
C PRO A 434 28.15 9.27 9.07
N SER A 435 29.17 9.37 8.21
CA SER A 435 29.17 8.71 6.90
C SER A 435 29.38 7.19 6.97
N GLU A 436 29.77 6.64 8.12
CA GLU A 436 29.93 5.20 8.35
C GLU A 436 28.60 4.49 8.64
N VAL A 437 27.52 5.23 8.97
CA VAL A 437 26.19 4.67 9.28
C VAL A 437 25.27 4.54 8.06
N GLY A 438 25.85 4.46 6.85
CA GLY A 438 25.13 4.33 5.59
C GLY A 438 24.89 5.65 4.87
N HIS A 439 24.04 5.63 3.83
CA HIS A 439 23.71 6.80 3.02
C HIS A 439 22.57 7.66 3.61
N HIS A 440 22.20 7.40 4.85
CA HIS A 440 21.07 8.05 5.51
C HIS A 440 21.36 9.50 5.89
N PRO A 441 20.39 10.42 5.72
CA PRO A 441 20.52 11.78 6.20
C PRO A 441 20.79 11.82 7.72
N ALA A 442 21.66 12.73 8.14
CA ALA A 442 21.94 12.93 9.57
C ALA A 442 20.73 13.50 10.35
N THR A 443 19.76 14.07 9.64
CA THR A 443 18.55 14.66 10.22
C THR A 443 17.31 14.20 9.48
N ILE A 444 16.20 14.08 10.20
CA ILE A 444 14.90 13.68 9.69
C ILE A 444 13.86 14.78 9.97
N GLN A 445 12.81 14.85 9.16
CA GLN A 445 11.66 15.72 9.42
C GLN A 445 10.39 14.88 9.60
N GLU A 446 10.15 14.52 10.87
CA GLU A 446 9.01 13.69 11.26
C GLU A 446 7.67 14.36 10.97
N ARG A 447 6.64 13.53 10.90
CA ARG A 447 5.34 13.93 10.38
C ARG A 447 4.17 13.14 10.96
N ALA A 448 2.98 13.68 10.74
CA ALA A 448 1.72 13.02 11.05
C ALA A 448 0.74 13.13 9.87
N TYR A 449 -0.09 12.10 9.68
CA TYR A 449 -1.03 12.00 8.57
C TYR A 449 -2.44 11.70 9.07
N SER A 450 -3.41 12.60 8.83
CA SER A 450 -4.82 12.34 9.18
C SER A 450 -5.43 11.31 8.24
N SER A 451 -6.40 10.52 8.71
CA SER A 451 -7.30 9.83 7.78
C SER A 451 -7.98 10.82 6.81
N PRO A 452 -8.28 10.43 5.56
CA PRO A 452 -8.87 11.35 4.60
C PRO A 452 -10.32 11.69 4.93
N ILE A 453 -10.74 12.93 4.67
CA ILE A 453 -12.13 13.31 4.50
C ILE A 453 -12.44 13.21 3.01
N TRP A 454 -13.47 12.44 2.67
CA TRP A 454 -13.89 12.20 1.30
C TRP A 454 -15.03 13.14 0.93
N TYR A 455 -14.97 13.78 -0.22
CA TYR A 455 -16.02 14.64 -0.76
C TYR A 455 -16.75 13.95 -1.91
N THR A 456 -18.07 13.88 -1.81
CA THR A 456 -18.94 13.38 -2.88
C THR A 456 -19.82 14.52 -3.40
N PRO A 457 -19.73 14.89 -4.69
CA PRO A 457 -20.59 15.89 -5.30
C PRO A 457 -22.07 15.64 -5.07
N HIS A 458 -22.83 16.71 -4.84
CA HIS A 458 -24.28 16.65 -4.87
C HIS A 458 -24.75 16.14 -6.24
N GLU A 459 -25.81 15.32 -6.27
CA GLU A 459 -26.27 14.64 -7.49
C GLU A 459 -26.51 15.61 -8.67
N SER A 460 -27.08 16.80 -8.39
CA SER A 460 -27.36 17.82 -9.41
C SER A 460 -26.12 18.54 -9.96
N GLN A 461 -24.96 18.38 -9.33
CA GLN A 461 -23.72 19.08 -9.68
C GLN A 461 -22.64 18.13 -10.20
N ARG A 462 -22.77 16.83 -9.91
CA ARG A 462 -21.79 15.81 -10.24
C ARG A 462 -21.44 15.83 -11.72
N ALA A 463 -20.15 15.95 -12.03
CA ALA A 463 -19.65 15.84 -13.38
C ALA A 463 -19.92 14.44 -13.96
N ALA A 464 -20.27 14.38 -15.23
CA ALA A 464 -20.26 13.11 -15.95
C ALA A 464 -18.81 12.72 -16.22
N VAL A 465 -18.32 11.71 -15.49
CA VAL A 465 -16.93 11.26 -15.60
C VAL A 465 -16.83 10.16 -16.65
N THR A 466 -15.86 10.28 -17.56
CA THR A 466 -15.52 9.20 -18.49
C THR A 466 -15.01 8.00 -17.69
N PRO A 467 -15.68 6.83 -17.75
CA PRO A 467 -15.25 5.68 -16.97
C PRO A 467 -13.82 5.28 -17.32
N LEU A 468 -13.04 4.91 -16.30
CA LEU A 468 -11.73 4.33 -16.50
C LEU A 468 -11.87 3.09 -17.39
N LYS A 469 -11.18 3.09 -18.53
CA LYS A 469 -11.09 1.90 -19.37
C LYS A 469 -10.01 0.99 -18.80
N ILE A 470 -10.41 0.10 -17.88
CA ILE A 470 -9.55 -1.00 -17.47
C ILE A 470 -9.50 -1.99 -18.63
N VAL A 471 -8.42 -1.92 -19.42
CA VAL A 471 -8.17 -2.93 -20.46
C VAL A 471 -7.64 -4.17 -19.76
N THR A 472 -8.55 -5.04 -19.35
CA THR A 472 -8.18 -6.45 -19.25
C THR A 472 -8.22 -7.00 -20.64
N THR A 473 -7.06 -7.30 -21.19
CA THR A 473 -6.97 -8.24 -22.29
C THR A 473 -7.57 -9.54 -21.77
N LYS A 474 -8.80 -9.85 -22.18
CA LYS A 474 -9.54 -11.03 -21.72
C LYS A 474 -8.65 -12.24 -22.02
N VAL A 475 -8.03 -12.79 -20.98
CA VAL A 475 -7.19 -13.96 -21.12
C VAL A 475 -8.13 -15.14 -21.34
N LEU A 476 -8.22 -15.61 -22.59
CA LEU A 476 -9.05 -16.77 -22.92
C LEU A 476 -8.58 -17.97 -22.11
N THR A 477 -9.49 -18.79 -21.59
CA THR A 477 -9.11 -20.10 -21.06
C THR A 477 -8.99 -21.12 -22.18
N VAL A 478 -8.27 -22.20 -21.94
CA VAL A 478 -8.21 -23.36 -22.85
C VAL A 478 -9.63 -23.86 -23.15
N ASP A 479 -10.51 -23.93 -22.15
CA ASP A 479 -11.90 -24.36 -22.35
C ASP A 479 -12.68 -23.39 -23.25
N GLU A 480 -12.47 -22.08 -23.12
CA GLU A 480 -13.07 -21.07 -23.99
C GLU A 480 -12.54 -21.14 -25.43
N VAL A 481 -11.25 -21.38 -25.61
CA VAL A 481 -10.62 -21.58 -26.92
C VAL A 481 -11.16 -22.84 -27.59
N LEU A 482 -11.25 -23.96 -26.86
CA LEU A 482 -11.86 -25.19 -27.36
C LEU A 482 -13.35 -25.01 -27.70
N ALA A 483 -14.10 -24.28 -26.88
CA ALA A 483 -15.51 -23.95 -27.14
C ALA A 483 -15.70 -23.06 -28.39
N GLN A 484 -14.69 -22.27 -28.75
CA GLN A 484 -14.65 -21.46 -29.97
C GLN A 484 -14.28 -22.26 -31.22
N GLY A 485 -14.06 -23.57 -31.10
CA GLY A 485 -13.78 -24.45 -32.23
C GLY A 485 -12.31 -24.64 -32.56
N PHE A 486 -11.40 -24.08 -31.75
CA PHE A 486 -9.98 -24.39 -31.85
C PHE A 486 -9.75 -25.84 -31.42
N ARG A 487 -8.79 -26.50 -32.07
CA ARG A 487 -8.32 -27.84 -31.68
C ARG A 487 -6.87 -27.78 -31.21
N LYS A 488 -6.48 -28.71 -30.34
CA LYS A 488 -5.06 -28.93 -30.02
C LYS A 488 -4.28 -29.24 -31.31
N MET A 489 -3.13 -28.59 -31.49
CA MET A 489 -2.20 -28.86 -32.57
C MET A 489 -1.51 -30.21 -32.34
N THR A 490 -1.39 -31.01 -33.39
CA THR A 490 -0.63 -32.26 -33.38
C THR A 490 0.85 -32.00 -33.61
N SER A 491 1.70 -32.99 -33.35
CA SER A 491 3.14 -32.92 -33.64
C SER A 491 3.42 -32.59 -35.12
N THR A 492 2.57 -33.04 -36.04
CA THR A 492 2.62 -32.68 -37.46
C THR A 492 2.31 -31.19 -37.69
N ASP A 493 1.29 -30.65 -37.02
CA ASP A 493 0.93 -29.23 -37.11
C ASP A 493 2.05 -28.35 -36.54
N LEU A 494 2.61 -28.72 -35.38
CA LEU A 494 3.74 -28.02 -34.75
C LEU A 494 4.96 -28.00 -35.66
N GLY A 495 5.22 -29.09 -36.39
CA GLY A 495 6.29 -29.17 -37.38
C GLY A 495 6.19 -28.11 -38.50
N THR A 496 5.00 -27.55 -38.75
CA THR A 496 4.82 -26.49 -39.76
C THR A 496 5.37 -25.13 -39.35
N LEU A 497 5.62 -24.92 -38.05
CA LEU A 497 6.20 -23.70 -37.48
C LEU A 497 7.74 -23.75 -37.47
N ILE A 498 8.32 -24.95 -37.56
CA ILE A 498 9.78 -25.14 -37.50
C ILE A 498 10.46 -24.59 -38.77
N GLY A 499 11.47 -23.76 -38.56
CA GLY A 499 12.28 -23.13 -39.60
C GLY A 499 11.61 -21.93 -40.26
N LYS A 500 10.49 -21.44 -39.71
CA LYS A 500 9.81 -20.24 -40.18
C LYS A 500 9.93 -19.10 -39.17
N PRO A 501 10.02 -17.85 -39.63
CA PRO A 501 9.83 -16.69 -38.78
C PRO A 501 8.42 -16.69 -38.18
N ILE A 502 8.37 -16.42 -36.89
CA ILE A 502 7.13 -16.30 -36.12
C ILE A 502 7.18 -15.04 -35.25
N VAL A 503 5.98 -14.58 -34.91
CA VAL A 503 5.76 -13.59 -33.85
C VAL A 503 5.00 -14.28 -32.72
N LEU A 504 5.53 -14.20 -31.50
CA LEU A 504 4.80 -14.54 -30.28
C LEU A 504 4.28 -13.23 -29.67
N ALA A 505 2.98 -12.99 -29.78
CA ALA A 505 2.33 -11.84 -29.16
C ALA A 505 1.73 -12.27 -27.82
N ASN A 506 2.18 -11.65 -26.72
CA ASN A 506 1.54 -11.85 -25.43
C ASN A 506 0.18 -11.17 -25.44
N VAL A 507 -0.87 -11.97 -25.32
CA VAL A 507 -2.25 -11.47 -25.43
C VAL A 507 -2.68 -10.66 -24.21
N VAL A 508 -1.84 -10.53 -23.17
CA VAL A 508 -2.09 -9.76 -21.95
C VAL A 508 -1.27 -8.48 -21.94
N SER A 509 0.06 -8.58 -22.10
CA SER A 509 0.97 -7.43 -22.05
C SER A 509 1.10 -6.68 -23.37
N ASN A 510 0.55 -7.22 -24.48
CA ASN A 510 0.73 -6.70 -25.83
C ASN A 510 2.19 -6.69 -26.34
N GLU A 511 3.12 -7.30 -25.61
CA GLU A 511 4.51 -7.45 -26.06
C GLU A 511 4.62 -8.47 -27.19
N GLU A 512 5.44 -8.16 -28.20
CA GLU A 512 5.75 -9.07 -29.31
C GLU A 512 7.20 -9.53 -29.29
N TYR A 513 7.41 -10.82 -29.60
CA TYR A 513 8.72 -11.44 -29.75
C TYR A 513 8.83 -12.04 -31.15
N ARG A 514 9.86 -11.67 -31.91
CA ARG A 514 10.13 -12.18 -33.27
C ARG A 514 11.22 -13.23 -33.23
N GLY A 515 11.05 -14.31 -33.96
CA GLY A 515 12.07 -15.35 -33.96
C GLY A 515 11.77 -16.60 -34.75
N VAL A 516 12.59 -17.63 -34.57
CA VAL A 516 12.54 -18.89 -35.31
C VAL A 516 12.85 -20.07 -34.39
N PHE A 517 12.07 -21.14 -34.53
CA PHE A 517 12.41 -22.47 -33.99
C PHE A 517 13.20 -23.26 -35.03
N THR A 518 14.43 -23.70 -34.72
CA THR A 518 15.31 -24.41 -35.67
C THR A 518 15.03 -25.91 -35.70
N LYS A 519 15.45 -26.60 -36.76
CA LYS A 519 15.25 -28.06 -36.91
C LYS A 519 16.11 -28.88 -35.97
N GLU A 520 17.19 -28.30 -35.48
CA GLU A 520 18.15 -28.90 -34.54
C GLU A 520 17.70 -28.79 -33.08
N GLY A 521 16.47 -28.31 -32.84
CA GLY A 521 15.93 -28.13 -31.50
C GLY A 521 16.40 -26.84 -30.81
N GLY A 522 16.93 -25.87 -31.55
CA GLY A 522 17.29 -24.54 -31.04
C GLY A 522 16.19 -23.50 -31.26
N ARG A 523 16.24 -22.37 -30.56
CA ARG A 523 15.33 -21.23 -30.82
C ARG A 523 16.06 -19.90 -30.72
N SER A 524 15.62 -18.92 -31.50
CA SER A 524 16.00 -17.51 -31.32
C SER A 524 14.72 -16.69 -31.24
N LEU A 525 14.56 -15.85 -30.21
CA LEU A 525 13.46 -14.92 -30.05
C LEU A 525 14.04 -13.57 -29.60
N GLU A 526 13.66 -12.49 -30.25
CA GLU A 526 14.08 -11.12 -29.94
C GLU A 526 12.83 -10.26 -29.69
N LYS A 527 12.88 -9.41 -28.66
CA LYS A 527 11.78 -8.49 -28.34
C LYS A 527 11.65 -7.44 -29.44
N VAL A 528 10.42 -7.10 -29.82
CA VAL A 528 10.13 -6.02 -30.77
C VAL A 528 9.97 -4.71 -29.98
N ASP A 529 10.77 -3.69 -30.30
CA ASP A 529 10.62 -2.35 -29.72
C ASP A 529 9.25 -1.76 -30.08
N MET A 530 8.45 -1.38 -29.07
CA MET A 530 7.14 -0.77 -29.25
C MET A 530 7.21 0.77 -29.32
N ASP A 531 6.26 1.37 -30.03
CA ASP A 531 6.04 2.83 -30.10
C ASP A 531 5.60 3.38 -28.71
N PRO A 532 6.27 4.43 -28.16
CA PRO A 532 5.90 5.06 -26.89
C PRO A 532 4.44 5.55 -26.81
N GLU A 533 3.79 5.86 -27.93
CA GLU A 533 2.38 6.29 -27.94
C GLU A 533 1.38 5.12 -27.82
N GLN A 534 1.80 3.88 -28.12
CA GLN A 534 0.99 2.68 -27.95
C GLN A 534 1.11 2.07 -26.55
N THR A 535 2.04 2.57 -25.74
CA THR A 535 2.27 2.19 -24.34
C THR A 535 1.34 2.97 -23.38
N THR A 536 0.04 2.96 -23.65
CA THR A 536 -0.93 3.50 -22.67
C THR A 536 -1.42 2.40 -21.72
N GLN A 537 -0.81 2.38 -20.54
CA GLN A 537 -1.42 2.15 -19.23
C GLN A 537 -2.31 0.91 -19.05
N ALA A 538 -1.65 -0.22 -18.77
CA ALA A 538 -2.06 -1.19 -17.74
C ALA A 538 -0.86 -2.09 -17.45
N LEU A 539 0.10 -1.57 -16.69
CA LEU A 539 1.16 -2.39 -16.10
C LEU A 539 0.48 -3.33 -15.08
N TYR A 540 0.22 -4.56 -15.51
CA TYR A 540 0.17 -5.69 -14.59
C TYR A 540 1.63 -6.08 -14.35
N HIS A 541 2.31 -5.36 -13.46
CA HIS A 541 3.57 -5.83 -12.94
C HIS A 541 3.25 -6.84 -11.84
N GLY A 542 3.10 -8.08 -12.28
CA GLY A 542 3.25 -9.32 -11.53
C GLY A 542 4.66 -9.85 -11.74
N GLY A 543 5.63 -9.30 -11.01
CA GLY A 543 7.00 -9.79 -10.88
C GLY A 543 7.94 -9.36 -12.01
N HIS A 544 9.13 -8.90 -11.62
CA HIS A 544 10.31 -9.12 -12.44
C HIS A 544 10.56 -10.64 -12.55
N MET A 545 9.87 -11.28 -13.49
CA MET A 545 10.53 -12.17 -14.41
C MET A 545 10.38 -11.46 -15.73
N HIS A 546 11.48 -11.03 -16.35
CA HIS A 546 11.35 -10.62 -17.74
C HIS A 546 10.73 -11.82 -18.45
N ILE A 547 9.77 -11.61 -19.34
CA ILE A 547 9.26 -12.73 -20.15
C ILE A 547 10.41 -13.33 -21.00
N GLU A 548 11.49 -12.55 -21.15
CA GLU A 548 12.83 -12.96 -21.53
C GLU A 548 13.38 -14.12 -20.70
N ASP A 549 13.14 -14.25 -19.39
CA ASP A 549 13.56 -15.40 -18.59
C ASP A 549 12.78 -16.68 -18.92
N LEU A 550 11.55 -16.55 -19.43
CA LEU A 550 10.72 -17.67 -19.90
C LEU A 550 11.01 -18.05 -21.37
N LEU A 551 11.51 -17.11 -22.18
CA LEU A 551 11.73 -17.27 -23.63
C LEU A 551 13.21 -17.26 -24.08
N LEU A 552 14.12 -16.64 -23.33
CA LEU A 552 15.56 -16.53 -23.61
C LEU A 552 16.43 -17.48 -22.76
N GLY A 553 15.92 -18.02 -21.65
CA GLY A 553 16.67 -18.99 -20.83
C GLY A 553 16.85 -20.36 -21.50
N ALA A 554 15.85 -20.84 -22.24
CA ALA A 554 15.96 -22.13 -22.94
C ALA A 554 16.68 -21.97 -24.28
N THR A 555 17.87 -22.55 -24.37
CA THR A 555 18.66 -22.66 -25.61
C THR A 555 18.12 -23.76 -26.54
N GLY A 556 17.15 -24.56 -26.09
CA GLY A 556 16.51 -25.57 -26.92
C GLY A 556 15.07 -25.94 -26.53
N TYR A 557 14.42 -26.67 -27.44
CA TYR A 557 13.06 -27.18 -27.33
C TYR A 557 12.95 -28.58 -27.95
N GLU A 558 11.96 -29.35 -27.50
CA GLU A 558 11.58 -30.61 -28.13
C GLU A 558 10.05 -30.71 -28.28
N ILE A 559 9.60 -31.49 -29.25
CA ILE A 559 8.17 -31.81 -29.42
C ILE A 559 7.93 -33.20 -28.85
N VAL A 560 7.10 -33.30 -27.81
CA VAL A 560 6.74 -34.54 -27.12
C VAL A 560 5.22 -34.59 -26.95
N ASP A 561 4.58 -35.67 -27.37
CA ASP A 561 3.14 -35.93 -27.19
C ASP A 561 2.22 -34.73 -27.56
N ASP A 562 2.44 -34.17 -28.76
CA ASP A 562 1.71 -33.01 -29.30
C ASP A 562 1.86 -31.73 -28.45
N THR A 563 2.96 -31.61 -27.70
CA THR A 563 3.31 -30.41 -26.92
C THR A 563 4.74 -29.97 -27.21
N VAL A 564 5.03 -28.70 -26.96
CA VAL A 564 6.38 -28.13 -27.05
C VAL A 564 6.95 -28.06 -25.63
N VAL A 565 8.00 -28.82 -25.36
CA VAL A 565 8.71 -28.83 -24.09
C VAL A 565 9.95 -27.96 -24.24
N SER A 566 10.07 -26.93 -23.40
CA SER A 566 11.23 -26.02 -23.37
C SER A 566 11.89 -26.06 -21.99
N SER A 567 13.23 -26.01 -21.95
CA SER A 567 13.99 -26.09 -20.70
C SER A 567 15.23 -25.19 -20.73
N ASP A 568 15.44 -24.43 -19.67
CA ASP A 568 16.62 -23.58 -19.44
C ASP A 568 17.68 -24.25 -18.55
N GLY A 569 17.45 -25.52 -18.18
CA GLY A 569 18.31 -26.28 -17.25
C GLY A 569 17.95 -26.12 -15.77
N LEU A 570 17.08 -25.18 -15.41
CA LEU A 570 16.54 -24.99 -14.06
C LEU A 570 15.06 -25.37 -13.96
N ARG A 571 14.29 -25.16 -15.03
CA ARG A 571 12.85 -25.43 -15.11
C ARG A 571 12.47 -25.98 -16.47
N THR A 572 11.38 -26.74 -16.50
CA THR A 572 10.78 -27.26 -17.74
C THR A 572 9.38 -26.70 -17.88
N VAL A 573 9.07 -26.16 -19.06
CA VAL A 573 7.76 -25.58 -19.40
C VAL A 573 7.15 -26.38 -20.53
N VAL A 574 5.90 -26.80 -20.34
CA VAL A 574 5.15 -27.54 -21.36
C VAL A 574 4.12 -26.62 -21.98
N SER A 575 4.29 -26.33 -23.27
CA SER A 575 3.39 -25.48 -24.04
C SER A 575 2.49 -26.32 -24.94
N THR A 576 1.18 -26.10 -24.84
CA THR A 576 0.19 -26.68 -25.74
C THR A 576 -0.33 -25.60 -26.67
N LEU A 577 -0.29 -25.85 -27.98
CA LEU A 577 -0.79 -24.93 -28.99
C LEU A 577 -2.16 -25.40 -29.50
N TYR A 578 -3.02 -24.43 -29.83
CA TYR A 578 -4.38 -24.61 -30.30
C TYR A 578 -4.58 -23.80 -31.58
N THR A 579 -5.27 -24.35 -32.56
CA THR A 579 -5.53 -23.67 -33.83
C THR A 579 -6.94 -23.93 -34.34
N ASP A 580 -7.52 -22.94 -35.02
CA ASP A 580 -8.74 -23.04 -35.83
C ASP A 580 -8.44 -23.15 -37.34
N GLY A 581 -7.15 -23.11 -37.71
CA GLY A 581 -6.66 -23.10 -39.09
C GLY A 581 -6.15 -21.73 -39.57
N GLU A 582 -6.51 -20.64 -38.89
CA GLU A 582 -6.06 -19.27 -39.20
C GLU A 582 -5.25 -18.66 -38.05
N THR A 583 -5.76 -18.81 -36.83
CA THR A 583 -5.15 -18.30 -35.60
C THR A 583 -4.50 -19.44 -34.84
N ILE A 584 -3.38 -19.17 -34.18
CA ILE A 584 -2.72 -20.11 -33.28
C ILE A 584 -2.57 -19.46 -31.91
N TYR A 585 -3.03 -20.17 -30.88
CA TYR A 585 -2.90 -19.79 -29.49
C TYR A 585 -1.99 -20.77 -28.75
N ALA A 586 -1.23 -20.30 -27.77
CA ALA A 586 -0.43 -21.14 -26.90
C ALA A 586 -0.83 -20.94 -25.42
N ALA A 587 -1.00 -22.07 -24.73
CA ALA A 587 -1.18 -22.14 -23.29
C ALA A 587 -0.04 -22.94 -22.67
N ARG A 588 0.54 -22.46 -21.58
CA ARG A 588 1.58 -23.19 -20.85
C ARG A 588 0.98 -23.85 -19.63
N ASP A 589 1.58 -24.95 -19.21
CA ASP A 589 1.25 -25.63 -17.95
C ASP A 589 1.31 -24.70 -16.74
N ILE A 590 2.29 -23.78 -16.73
CA ILE A 590 2.43 -22.74 -15.70
C ILE A 590 1.32 -21.68 -15.71
N ASP A 591 0.59 -21.53 -16.83
CA ASP A 591 -0.49 -20.53 -16.99
C ASP A 591 -1.85 -21.04 -16.48
N LYS A 592 -1.89 -22.25 -15.89
CA LYS A 592 -3.07 -22.83 -15.22
C LYS A 592 -4.34 -22.83 -16.10
N GLY A 593 -4.19 -23.19 -17.38
CA GLY A 593 -5.31 -23.31 -18.32
C GLY A 593 -5.71 -21.97 -18.96
N LYS A 594 -4.91 -20.92 -18.82
CA LYS A 594 -5.06 -19.66 -19.56
C LYS A 594 -4.21 -19.65 -20.83
N VAL A 595 -4.71 -18.99 -21.86
CA VAL A 595 -4.01 -18.74 -23.12
C VAL A 595 -3.34 -17.38 -23.03
N MET A 596 -2.01 -17.39 -23.03
CA MET A 596 -1.19 -16.18 -22.81
C MET A 596 -0.55 -15.66 -24.10
N PHE A 597 -0.51 -16.47 -25.17
CA PHE A 597 0.16 -16.09 -26.41
C PHE A 597 -0.67 -16.40 -27.64
N GLU A 598 -0.61 -15.49 -28.60
CA GLU A 598 -0.95 -15.70 -29.99
C GLU A 598 0.35 -15.94 -30.77
N VAL A 599 0.38 -16.99 -31.58
CA VAL A 599 1.50 -17.33 -32.45
C VAL A 599 1.12 -16.97 -33.88
N ARG A 600 1.82 -16.00 -34.47
CA ARG A 600 1.59 -15.56 -35.85
C ARG A 600 2.76 -15.99 -36.72
N SER A 601 2.48 -16.50 -37.91
CA SER A 601 3.50 -16.63 -38.95
C SER A 601 3.77 -15.27 -39.56
N GLU A 602 5.04 -14.91 -39.74
CA GLU A 602 5.44 -13.69 -40.45
C GLU A 602 5.35 -13.84 -41.98
#